data_AF-A0A976L8R4-F1
#
_entry.id   AF-A0A976L8R4-F1
#
_cell.length_a   1.000
_cell.length_b   1.000
_cell.length_c   1.000
_cell.angle_alpha   90.00
_cell.angle_beta   90.00
_cell.angle_gamma   90.00
#
_symmetry.space_group_name_H-M   'P 1'
#
loop_
_entity.id
_entity.type
_entity.pdbx_description
1 polymer ?
#
loop_
_entity_poly.entity_id
_entity_poly.type
_entity_poly.pdbx_seq_one_letter_code
_entity_poly.pdbx_strand_id
1 'polypeptide(L)'
;MAAAKSGLRITGLGDEIGALASLPWSTPLEEWPEDPTLTNQRGISRHIVRLVRSSNDPDSEIYAVKETVEEFANREYSILRELIKRNAPSVGPIAVVEGRLDKSGEELPCTLVTRFLPYSLPYRVILSTNLSDSEIINMANALALLLVRLHLLGFWWGDCSLSNTLFRRDADGYAAYLVDAETGEFQKSLSNGQREHDLEIARFNVAAELEDLAIAGVLHAGMDPIRASEGVIRRYHRLWKLLKEPQVLDPSDRHAVERAMRSLQDLGFAVEEVEISLDGEKQALNFQPKLVAPGYHKQRLRELIGLETEELQAKRLLASYDRFRSREEKPRPPREETIKRWLTEVFEKVISQVPENLKGRVENAQIFHEVLEHRWYLGEKAGKDVGLDFATADYMNLILPYRMDSGVSVKS
;
A
#
# COMPACT_ATOMS: atom_id res chain seq x y z
N MET A 1 -13.98 -45.80 -16.73
CA MET A 1 -13.40 -45.63 -15.38
C MET A 1 -13.96 -44.32 -14.84
N ALA A 2 -14.77 -44.37 -13.78
CA ALA A 2 -15.10 -43.13 -13.07
C ALA A 2 -13.80 -42.57 -12.52
N ALA A 3 -13.45 -41.33 -12.86
CA ALA A 3 -12.33 -40.65 -12.25
C ALA A 3 -12.55 -40.69 -10.74
N ALA A 4 -11.55 -41.16 -9.98
CA ALA A 4 -11.61 -41.13 -8.53
C ALA A 4 -11.89 -39.68 -8.12
N LYS A 5 -13.02 -39.42 -7.45
CA LYS A 5 -13.34 -38.08 -6.91
C LYS A 5 -12.17 -37.68 -6.02
N SER A 6 -11.34 -36.75 -6.50
CA SER A 6 -10.14 -36.32 -5.80
C SER A 6 -10.55 -35.62 -4.51
N GLY A 7 -9.98 -36.04 -3.38
CA GLY A 7 -10.15 -35.33 -2.12
C GLY A 7 -9.61 -33.89 -2.20
N LEU A 8 -10.04 -33.06 -1.25
CA LEU A 8 -9.59 -31.68 -1.08
C LEU A 8 -8.06 -31.58 -1.18
N ARG A 9 -7.56 -30.73 -2.07
CA ARG A 9 -6.14 -30.47 -2.27
C ARG A 9 -5.84 -29.01 -1.93
N ILE A 10 -4.93 -28.78 -0.99
CA ILE A 10 -4.45 -27.45 -0.62
C ILE A 10 -2.98 -27.36 -1.02
N THR A 11 -2.66 -26.47 -1.95
CA THR A 11 -1.29 -26.22 -2.42
C THR A 11 -0.88 -24.82 -1.99
N GLY A 12 0.07 -24.68 -1.06
CA GLY A 12 0.37 -23.39 -0.44
C GLY A 12 1.69 -23.31 0.33
N LEU A 13 1.84 -22.25 1.13
CA LEU A 13 2.94 -22.05 2.07
C LEU A 13 2.75 -22.93 3.32
N GLY A 14 3.76 -23.78 3.64
CA GLY A 14 3.64 -24.89 4.59
C GLY A 14 3.12 -24.52 5.99
N ASP A 15 3.61 -23.42 6.56
CA ASP A 15 3.28 -23.01 7.93
C ASP A 15 1.83 -22.49 8.07
N GLU A 16 1.21 -22.05 6.97
CA GLU A 16 -0.14 -21.46 6.95
C GLU A 16 -1.23 -22.45 6.54
N ILE A 17 -0.87 -23.59 5.93
CA ILE A 17 -1.83 -24.62 5.48
C ILE A 17 -2.63 -25.19 6.66
N GLY A 18 -2.04 -25.29 7.84
CA GLY A 18 -2.70 -25.81 9.04
C GLY A 18 -3.96 -25.02 9.42
N ALA A 19 -3.90 -23.69 9.31
CA ALA A 19 -5.05 -22.82 9.59
C ALA A 19 -6.15 -22.95 8.52
N LEU A 20 -5.76 -23.18 7.26
CA LEU A 20 -6.71 -23.37 6.17
C LEU A 20 -7.47 -24.68 6.29
N ALA A 21 -6.86 -25.75 6.82
CA ALA A 21 -7.48 -27.06 6.91
C ALA A 21 -8.78 -27.08 7.74
N SER A 22 -8.94 -26.16 8.70
CA SER A 22 -10.14 -26.04 9.54
C SER A 22 -11.30 -25.25 8.92
N LEU A 23 -11.09 -24.62 7.75
CA LEU A 23 -12.13 -23.82 7.10
C LEU A 23 -13.23 -24.71 6.45
N PRO A 24 -14.47 -24.21 6.30
CA PRO A 24 -15.61 -25.00 5.85
C PRO A 24 -15.63 -25.22 4.32
N TRP A 25 -14.62 -25.91 3.80
CA TRP A 25 -14.42 -26.10 2.35
C TRP A 25 -15.54 -26.84 1.62
N SER A 26 -16.41 -27.56 2.36
CA SER A 26 -17.61 -28.23 1.84
C SER A 26 -18.86 -27.34 1.79
N THR A 27 -18.69 -26.05 2.05
CA THR A 27 -19.75 -25.04 1.94
C THR A 27 -19.39 -24.07 0.80
N PRO A 28 -20.33 -23.69 -0.08
CA PRO A 28 -20.11 -22.63 -1.08
C PRO A 28 -19.62 -21.35 -0.40
N LEU A 29 -18.66 -20.64 -1.01
CA LEU A 29 -18.04 -19.48 -0.35
C LEU A 29 -19.05 -18.36 -0.05
N GLU A 30 -20.09 -18.23 -0.86
CA GLU A 30 -21.18 -17.27 -0.62
C GLU A 30 -21.97 -17.53 0.67
N GLU A 31 -22.02 -18.78 1.13
CA GLU A 31 -22.72 -19.17 2.36
C GLU A 31 -21.80 -19.14 3.60
N TRP A 32 -20.51 -18.83 3.43
CA TRP A 32 -19.60 -18.73 4.56
C TRP A 32 -20.02 -17.58 5.49
N PRO A 33 -19.90 -17.77 6.82
CA PRO A 33 -20.20 -16.71 7.77
C PRO A 33 -19.29 -15.50 7.51
N GLU A 34 -19.89 -14.32 7.43
CA GLU A 34 -19.13 -13.08 7.33
C GLU A 34 -18.80 -12.55 8.73
N ASP A 35 -17.54 -12.16 8.96
CA ASP A 35 -17.17 -11.37 10.12
C ASP A 35 -17.63 -9.91 9.88
N PRO A 36 -18.59 -9.38 10.66
CA PRO A 36 -19.12 -8.03 10.45
C PRO A 36 -18.05 -6.93 10.49
N THR A 37 -16.94 -7.16 11.20
CA THR A 37 -15.81 -6.22 11.27
C THR A 37 -15.02 -6.19 9.97
N LEU A 38 -14.93 -7.34 9.28
CA LEU A 38 -14.20 -7.49 8.02
C LEU A 38 -15.09 -7.18 6.80
N THR A 39 -16.40 -7.42 6.86
CA THR A 39 -17.33 -7.15 5.75
C THR A 39 -17.24 -5.71 5.25
N ASN A 40 -17.12 -4.75 6.17
CA ASN A 40 -16.99 -3.32 5.84
C ASN A 40 -15.66 -2.98 5.12
N GLN A 41 -14.67 -3.86 5.20
CA GLN A 41 -13.34 -3.68 4.61
C GLN A 41 -13.22 -4.37 3.24
N ARG A 42 -14.24 -5.11 2.79
CA ARG A 42 -14.27 -5.79 1.49
C ARG A 42 -14.62 -4.80 0.36
N GLY A 43 -13.81 -4.81 -0.71
CA GLY A 43 -14.11 -4.09 -1.95
C GLY A 43 -15.15 -4.80 -2.82
N ILE A 44 -15.61 -4.15 -3.89
CA ILE A 44 -16.46 -4.82 -4.89
C ILE A 44 -15.57 -5.73 -5.74
N SER A 45 -15.93 -7.01 -5.84
CA SER A 45 -15.27 -7.97 -6.72
C SER A 45 -16.30 -8.59 -7.65
N ARG A 46 -15.86 -8.95 -8.86
CA ARG A 46 -16.64 -9.77 -9.79
C ARG A 46 -16.72 -11.23 -9.32
N HIS A 47 -15.79 -11.63 -8.46
CA HIS A 47 -15.73 -12.94 -7.84
C HIS A 47 -16.32 -12.91 -6.42
N ILE A 48 -16.77 -14.07 -5.94
CA ILE A 48 -17.17 -14.22 -4.54
C ILE A 48 -15.88 -14.18 -3.70
N VAL A 49 -15.78 -13.18 -2.82
CA VAL A 49 -14.66 -13.02 -1.89
C VAL A 49 -15.16 -13.04 -0.45
N ARG A 50 -14.46 -13.77 0.42
CA ARG A 50 -14.70 -13.76 1.88
C ARG A 50 -13.39 -13.49 2.62
N LEU A 51 -13.49 -12.64 3.63
CA LEU A 51 -12.40 -12.40 4.57
C LEU A 51 -12.60 -13.33 5.77
N VAL A 52 -11.59 -14.11 6.10
CA VAL A 52 -11.66 -15.11 7.18
C VAL A 52 -10.45 -15.01 8.09
N ARG A 53 -10.65 -15.29 9.37
CA ARG A 53 -9.56 -15.38 10.34
C ARG A 53 -8.97 -16.78 10.32
N SER A 54 -7.65 -16.86 10.51
CA SER A 54 -6.91 -18.12 10.59
C SER A 54 -7.28 -18.92 11.85
N SER A 55 -7.80 -18.25 12.88
CA SER A 55 -8.31 -18.88 14.10
C SER A 55 -9.44 -18.05 14.74
N ASN A 56 -9.99 -18.53 15.86
CA ASN A 56 -10.96 -17.79 16.65
C ASN A 56 -10.34 -16.62 17.46
N ASP A 57 -9.01 -16.46 17.45
CA ASP A 57 -8.36 -15.30 18.07
C ASP A 57 -8.65 -14.03 17.24
N PRO A 58 -9.22 -12.97 17.83
CA PRO A 58 -9.46 -11.69 17.16
C PRO A 58 -8.21 -11.02 16.56
N ASP A 59 -7.01 -11.36 17.04
CA ASP A 59 -5.74 -10.81 16.55
C ASP A 59 -5.07 -11.71 15.49
N SER A 60 -5.71 -12.83 15.13
CA SER A 60 -5.14 -13.78 14.19
C SER A 60 -5.13 -13.27 12.75
N GLU A 61 -4.25 -13.86 11.93
CA GLU A 61 -4.13 -13.53 10.52
C GLU A 61 -5.47 -13.58 9.80
N ILE A 62 -5.66 -12.63 8.89
CA ILE A 62 -6.85 -12.57 8.05
C ILE A 62 -6.43 -12.97 6.64
N TYR A 63 -7.23 -13.83 6.03
CA TYR A 63 -7.08 -14.25 4.65
C TYR A 63 -8.25 -13.78 3.82
N ALA A 64 -7.98 -13.40 2.57
CA ALA A 64 -8.99 -13.23 1.54
C ALA A 64 -9.08 -14.50 0.70
N VAL A 65 -10.25 -15.13 0.70
CA VAL A 65 -10.56 -16.32 -0.09
C VAL A 65 -11.39 -15.88 -1.29
N LYS A 66 -10.94 -16.18 -2.51
CA LYS A 66 -11.59 -15.82 -3.79
C LYS A 66 -11.97 -17.09 -4.53
N GLU A 67 -13.24 -17.27 -4.87
CA GLU A 67 -13.69 -18.36 -5.75
C GLU A 67 -13.40 -18.05 -7.22
N THR A 68 -12.85 -19.04 -7.93
CA THR A 68 -12.55 -18.98 -9.37
C THR A 68 -12.41 -20.40 -9.94
N VAL A 69 -11.91 -20.54 -11.16
CA VAL A 69 -11.62 -21.83 -11.80
C VAL A 69 -10.16 -22.25 -11.57
N GLU A 70 -9.89 -23.56 -11.63
CA GLU A 70 -8.57 -24.15 -11.34
C GLU A 70 -7.44 -23.50 -12.13
N GLU A 71 -7.64 -23.27 -13.42
CA GLU A 71 -6.65 -22.65 -14.31
C GLU A 71 -6.26 -21.23 -13.85
N PHE A 72 -7.26 -20.40 -13.54
CA PHE A 72 -7.05 -19.02 -13.12
C PHE A 72 -6.44 -18.93 -11.72
N ALA A 73 -6.91 -19.73 -10.77
CA ALA A 73 -6.34 -19.78 -9.42
C ALA A 73 -4.84 -20.13 -9.45
N ASN A 74 -4.46 -21.17 -10.20
CA ASN A 74 -3.07 -21.61 -10.29
C ASN A 74 -2.18 -20.60 -11.02
N ARG A 75 -2.69 -19.98 -12.11
CA ARG A 75 -1.99 -18.92 -12.84
C ARG A 75 -1.74 -17.72 -11.94
N GLU A 76 -2.78 -17.20 -11.31
CA GLU A 76 -2.69 -16.03 -10.44
C GLU A 76 -1.82 -16.28 -9.22
N TYR A 77 -1.95 -17.45 -8.56
CA TYR A 77 -1.06 -17.86 -7.47
C TYR A 77 0.42 -17.82 -7.88
N SER A 78 0.73 -18.34 -9.07
CA SER A 78 2.10 -18.36 -9.60
C SER A 78 2.62 -16.95 -9.88
N ILE A 79 1.78 -16.07 -10.44
CA ILE A 79 2.13 -14.67 -10.73
C ILE A 79 2.36 -13.90 -9.44
N LEU A 80 1.45 -13.98 -8.47
CA LEU A 80 1.56 -13.30 -7.18
C LEU A 80 2.83 -13.74 -6.43
N ARG A 81 3.21 -15.02 -6.50
CA ARG A 81 4.46 -15.49 -5.89
C ARG A 81 5.69 -14.84 -6.52
N GLU A 82 5.71 -14.71 -7.85
CA GLU A 82 6.82 -14.08 -8.55
C GLU A 82 6.85 -12.55 -8.30
N LEU A 83 5.68 -11.90 -8.22
CA LEU A 83 5.55 -10.49 -7.83
C LEU A 83 6.15 -10.25 -6.43
N ILE A 84 5.78 -11.05 -5.43
CA ILE A 84 6.33 -10.95 -4.07
C ILE A 84 7.85 -11.20 -4.06
N LYS A 85 8.33 -12.21 -4.79
CA LYS A 85 9.77 -12.49 -4.90
C LYS A 85 10.56 -11.31 -5.49
N ARG A 86 9.93 -10.52 -6.36
CA ARG A 86 10.50 -9.30 -6.96
C ARG A 86 10.22 -8.02 -6.14
N ASN A 87 9.69 -8.16 -4.92
CA ASN A 87 9.31 -7.04 -4.04
C ASN A 87 8.28 -6.09 -4.68
N ALA A 88 7.39 -6.61 -5.52
CA ALA A 88 6.28 -5.84 -6.05
C ALA A 88 5.22 -5.58 -4.94
N PRO A 89 4.66 -4.36 -4.84
CA PRO A 89 3.56 -4.06 -3.93
C PRO A 89 2.28 -4.78 -4.39
N SER A 90 2.06 -5.98 -3.86
CA SER A 90 0.91 -6.84 -4.15
C SER A 90 0.50 -7.63 -2.91
N VAL A 91 -0.71 -8.18 -2.91
CA VAL A 91 -1.15 -9.11 -1.86
C VAL A 91 -0.34 -10.40 -1.90
N GLY A 92 -0.01 -10.95 -0.72
CA GLY A 92 0.77 -12.17 -0.61
C GLY A 92 -0.10 -13.41 -0.86
N PRO A 93 0.25 -14.31 -1.79
CA PRO A 93 -0.50 -15.54 -1.98
C PRO A 93 -0.20 -16.54 -0.85
N ILE A 94 -1.24 -17.26 -0.42
CA ILE A 94 -1.14 -18.31 0.61
C ILE A 94 -1.28 -19.69 0.01
N ALA A 95 -2.39 -19.93 -0.67
CA ALA A 95 -2.72 -21.24 -1.18
C ALA A 95 -3.72 -21.21 -2.34
N VAL A 96 -3.75 -22.31 -3.09
CA VAL A 96 -4.83 -22.69 -3.99
C VAL A 96 -5.52 -23.91 -3.40
N VAL A 97 -6.86 -23.91 -3.38
CA VAL A 97 -7.68 -24.99 -2.84
C VAL A 97 -8.59 -25.56 -3.91
N GLU A 98 -8.39 -26.84 -4.22
CA GLU A 98 -9.01 -27.56 -5.33
C GLU A 98 -9.72 -28.82 -4.82
N GLY A 99 -10.57 -29.42 -5.67
CA GLY A 99 -11.30 -30.64 -5.32
C GLY A 99 -12.30 -30.42 -4.18
N ARG A 100 -12.84 -29.20 -4.04
CA ARG A 100 -13.90 -28.90 -3.08
C ARG A 100 -15.18 -29.61 -3.50
N LEU A 101 -15.82 -30.28 -2.55
CA LEU A 101 -17.11 -30.94 -2.74
C LEU A 101 -18.09 -30.48 -1.67
N ASP A 102 -19.32 -30.19 -2.06
CA ASP A 102 -20.38 -29.88 -1.11
C ASP A 102 -20.83 -31.13 -0.31
N LYS A 103 -21.79 -30.97 0.60
CA LYS A 103 -22.33 -32.07 1.41
C LYS A 103 -23.05 -33.15 0.58
N SER A 104 -23.48 -32.82 -0.63
CA SER A 104 -24.12 -33.74 -1.59
C SER A 104 -23.10 -34.46 -2.47
N GLY A 105 -21.83 -34.04 -2.43
CA GLY A 105 -20.75 -34.55 -3.26
C GLY A 105 -20.66 -33.91 -4.65
N GLU A 106 -21.30 -32.75 -4.85
CA GLU A 106 -21.20 -31.91 -6.04
C GLU A 106 -19.95 -31.02 -5.98
N GLU A 107 -19.38 -30.73 -7.15
CA GLU A 107 -18.15 -29.93 -7.25
C GLU A 107 -18.40 -28.46 -6.91
N LEU A 108 -17.54 -27.89 -6.07
CA LEU A 108 -17.51 -26.46 -5.77
C LEU A 108 -16.31 -25.81 -6.49
N PRO A 109 -16.39 -24.50 -6.80
CA PRO A 109 -15.30 -23.79 -7.47
C PRO A 109 -13.96 -23.88 -6.72
N CYS A 110 -12.86 -23.79 -7.46
CA CYS A 110 -11.52 -23.65 -6.88
C CYS A 110 -11.43 -22.31 -6.11
N THR A 111 -10.54 -22.23 -5.13
CA THR A 111 -10.29 -20.95 -4.44
C THR A 111 -8.82 -20.57 -4.42
N LEU A 112 -8.55 -19.29 -4.63
CA LEU A 112 -7.28 -18.65 -4.30
C LEU A 112 -7.38 -18.01 -2.92
N VAL A 113 -6.38 -18.25 -2.07
CA VAL A 113 -6.25 -17.65 -0.75
C VAL A 113 -5.06 -16.69 -0.75
N THR A 114 -5.28 -15.44 -0.35
CA THR A 114 -4.26 -14.41 -0.19
C THR A 114 -4.27 -13.82 1.22
N ARG A 115 -3.16 -13.22 1.65
CA ARG A 115 -3.13 -12.42 2.89
C ARG A 115 -4.00 -11.20 2.71
N PHE A 116 -4.83 -10.94 3.71
CA PHE A 116 -5.43 -9.63 3.87
C PHE A 116 -4.34 -8.59 4.09
N LEU A 117 -4.51 -7.40 3.52
CA LEU A 117 -3.58 -6.29 3.69
C LEU A 117 -4.11 -5.38 4.81
N PRO A 118 -3.49 -5.38 6.01
CA PRO A 118 -3.96 -4.57 7.13
C PRO A 118 -3.89 -3.08 6.83
N TYR A 119 -4.77 -2.30 7.45
CA TYR A 119 -4.82 -0.84 7.28
C TYR A 119 -5.07 -0.36 5.84
N SER A 120 -5.53 -1.26 4.98
CA SER A 120 -5.86 -0.96 3.59
C SER A 120 -7.35 -0.72 3.41
N LEU A 121 -7.67 0.16 2.46
CA LEU A 121 -9.03 0.58 2.18
C LEU A 121 -9.32 0.41 0.68
N PRO A 122 -10.50 -0.12 0.31
CA PRO A 122 -11.00 -0.06 -1.05
C PRO A 122 -11.23 1.39 -1.50
N TYR A 123 -11.04 1.67 -2.79
CA TYR A 123 -11.19 3.03 -3.33
C TYR A 123 -12.56 3.65 -3.05
N ARG A 124 -13.64 2.86 -3.09
CA ARG A 124 -15.01 3.34 -2.85
C ARG A 124 -15.17 3.91 -1.45
N VAL A 125 -14.59 3.26 -0.45
CA VAL A 125 -14.63 3.74 0.93
C VAL A 125 -13.92 5.08 1.03
N ILE A 126 -12.73 5.20 0.42
CA ILE A 126 -11.95 6.44 0.44
C ILE A 126 -12.70 7.57 -0.29
N LEU A 127 -13.12 7.34 -1.54
CA LEU A 127 -13.76 8.34 -2.38
C LEU A 127 -15.17 8.74 -1.93
N SER A 128 -15.83 7.92 -1.10
CA SER A 128 -17.13 8.25 -0.48
C SER A 128 -17.02 9.24 0.69
N THR A 129 -15.81 9.59 1.11
CA THR A 129 -15.60 10.57 2.19
C THR A 129 -15.29 11.96 1.68
N ASN A 130 -15.36 12.94 2.59
CA ASN A 130 -14.92 14.30 2.31
C ASN A 130 -13.40 14.35 2.19
N LEU A 131 -12.90 14.08 0.98
CA LEU A 131 -11.50 14.19 0.63
C LEU A 131 -11.15 15.62 0.22
N SER A 132 -9.92 16.02 0.54
CA SER A 132 -9.28 17.19 -0.05
C SER A 132 -8.75 16.89 -1.46
N ASP A 133 -8.58 17.93 -2.27
CA ASP A 133 -7.95 17.81 -3.61
C ASP A 133 -6.56 17.15 -3.55
N SER A 134 -5.80 17.43 -2.49
CA SER A 134 -4.48 16.83 -2.27
C SER A 134 -4.55 15.33 -2.03
N GLU A 135 -5.55 14.84 -1.29
CA GLU A 135 -5.72 13.40 -1.06
C GLU A 135 -6.06 12.65 -2.34
N ILE A 136 -6.94 13.22 -3.17
CA ILE A 136 -7.28 12.68 -4.49
C ILE A 136 -6.02 12.61 -5.37
N ILE A 137 -5.23 13.69 -5.40
CA ILE A 137 -3.97 13.74 -6.13
C ILE A 137 -2.99 12.66 -5.62
N ASN A 138 -2.90 12.47 -4.30
CA ASN A 138 -2.01 11.49 -3.69
C ASN A 138 -2.44 10.05 -3.97
N MET A 139 -3.74 9.75 -4.02
CA MET A 139 -4.22 8.44 -4.49
C MET A 139 -3.86 8.19 -5.96
N ALA A 140 -4.06 9.19 -6.83
CA ALA A 140 -3.68 9.09 -8.24
C ALA A 140 -2.16 8.91 -8.41
N ASN A 141 -1.35 9.58 -7.59
CA ASN A 141 0.09 9.39 -7.54
C ASN A 141 0.46 7.95 -7.13
N ALA A 142 -0.20 7.41 -6.11
CA ALA A 142 0.05 6.05 -5.62
C ALA A 142 -0.26 4.99 -6.68
N LEU A 143 -1.39 5.10 -7.39
CA LEU A 143 -1.75 4.18 -8.49
C LEU A 143 -0.77 4.29 -9.67
N ALA A 144 -0.41 5.52 -10.07
CA ALA A 144 0.58 5.72 -11.12
C ALA A 144 1.95 5.14 -10.74
N LEU A 145 2.37 5.29 -9.48
CA LEU A 145 3.61 4.73 -8.95
C LEU A 145 3.57 3.19 -8.94
N LEU A 146 2.45 2.59 -8.55
CA LEU A 146 2.24 1.14 -8.61
C LEU A 146 2.46 0.63 -10.05
N LEU A 147 1.80 1.23 -11.04
CA LEU A 147 1.97 0.89 -12.46
C LEU A 147 3.43 1.01 -12.92
N VAL A 148 4.10 2.11 -12.59
CA VAL A 148 5.53 2.28 -12.93
C VAL A 148 6.38 1.18 -12.32
N ARG A 149 6.17 0.84 -11.04
CA ARG A 149 6.92 -0.22 -10.35
C ARG A 149 6.70 -1.58 -11.01
N LEU A 150 5.46 -1.94 -11.32
CA LEU A 150 5.12 -3.18 -12.02
C LEU A 150 5.79 -3.24 -13.40
N HIS A 151 5.70 -2.16 -14.18
CA HIS A 151 6.30 -2.11 -15.51
C HIS A 151 7.84 -2.15 -15.48
N LEU A 152 8.47 -1.58 -14.46
CA LEU A 152 9.92 -1.69 -14.24
C LEU A 152 10.36 -3.12 -13.94
N LEU A 153 9.50 -3.93 -13.31
CA LEU A 153 9.71 -5.35 -13.07
C LEU A 153 9.44 -6.24 -14.30
N GLY A 154 9.05 -5.64 -15.43
CA GLY A 154 8.66 -6.34 -16.63
C GLY A 154 7.25 -6.95 -16.58
N PHE A 155 6.41 -6.51 -15.63
CA PHE A 155 5.07 -7.05 -15.44
C PHE A 155 4.03 -6.18 -16.15
N TRP A 156 3.33 -6.75 -17.13
CA TRP A 156 2.14 -6.17 -17.74
C TRP A 156 0.93 -6.61 -16.91
N TRP A 157 0.12 -5.68 -16.42
CA TRP A 157 -0.98 -5.96 -15.51
C TRP A 157 -2.23 -6.41 -16.26
N GLY A 158 -2.68 -5.66 -17.28
CA GLY A 158 -3.78 -6.07 -18.15
C GLY A 158 -5.19 -5.92 -17.57
N ASP A 159 -5.33 -5.60 -16.29
CA ASP A 159 -6.60 -5.22 -15.67
C ASP A 159 -6.40 -4.21 -14.53
N CYS A 160 -5.52 -3.23 -14.73
CA CYS A 160 -5.33 -2.15 -13.78
C CYS A 160 -6.65 -1.37 -13.60
N SER A 161 -7.14 -1.31 -12.37
CA SER A 161 -8.39 -0.63 -12.00
C SER A 161 -8.33 -0.16 -10.54
N LEU A 162 -9.28 0.66 -10.10
CA LEU A 162 -9.38 1.03 -8.69
C LEU A 162 -9.91 -0.16 -7.86
N SER A 163 -10.75 -1.01 -8.43
CA SER A 163 -11.27 -2.22 -7.76
C SER A 163 -10.20 -3.29 -7.51
N ASN A 164 -9.22 -3.41 -8.41
CA ASN A 164 -8.08 -4.33 -8.27
C ASN A 164 -6.89 -3.72 -7.50
N THR A 165 -7.09 -2.54 -6.91
CA THR A 165 -6.07 -1.81 -6.13
C THR A 165 -6.55 -1.56 -4.69
N LEU A 166 -5.72 -1.92 -3.72
CA LEU A 166 -5.89 -1.50 -2.32
C LEU A 166 -4.97 -0.32 -1.99
N PHE A 167 -5.48 0.62 -1.20
CA PHE A 167 -4.73 1.80 -0.77
C PHE A 167 -4.51 1.77 0.73
N ARG A 168 -3.26 1.95 1.16
CA ARG A 168 -2.90 2.20 2.57
C ARG A 168 -2.48 3.64 2.74
N ARG A 169 -2.82 4.25 3.88
CA ARG A 169 -2.25 5.55 4.24
C ARG A 169 -0.75 5.40 4.41
N ASP A 170 0.00 6.34 3.84
CA ASP A 170 1.45 6.40 3.98
C ASP A 170 1.84 7.86 4.27
N ALA A 171 1.79 8.23 5.55
CA ALA A 171 1.97 9.60 6.02
C ALA A 171 0.95 10.55 5.34
N ASP A 172 1.43 11.55 4.61
CA ASP A 172 0.59 12.51 3.87
C ASP A 172 0.03 11.92 2.56
N GLY A 173 0.49 10.73 2.16
CA GLY A 173 0.16 10.08 0.90
C GLY A 173 -0.54 8.74 1.05
N TYR A 174 -0.46 7.96 -0.03
CA TYR A 174 -0.95 6.59 -0.08
C TYR A 174 0.10 5.67 -0.69
N ALA A 175 0.12 4.44 -0.22
CA ALA A 175 0.74 3.31 -0.90
C ALA A 175 -0.36 2.48 -1.57
N ALA A 176 -0.15 2.12 -2.84
CA ALA A 176 -1.08 1.30 -3.62
C ALA A 176 -0.54 -0.12 -3.82
N TYR A 177 -1.43 -1.11 -3.76
CA TYR A 177 -1.11 -2.54 -3.84
C TYR A 177 -2.01 -3.22 -4.85
N LEU A 178 -1.40 -4.06 -5.71
CA LEU A 178 -2.10 -4.94 -6.63
C LEU A 178 -2.78 -6.09 -5.86
N VAL A 179 -4.07 -6.32 -6.10
CA VAL A 179 -4.82 -7.43 -5.49
C VAL A 179 -5.09 -8.55 -6.47
N ASP A 180 -5.42 -8.21 -7.71
CA ASP A 180 -5.77 -9.18 -8.74
C ASP A 180 -4.72 -9.18 -9.85
N ALA A 181 -4.11 -10.35 -10.07
CA ALA A 181 -3.06 -10.56 -11.07
C ALA A 181 -3.50 -11.52 -12.19
N GLU A 182 -4.79 -11.87 -12.27
CA GLU A 182 -5.33 -12.92 -13.14
C GLU A 182 -4.95 -12.75 -14.61
N THR A 183 -5.07 -11.51 -15.12
CA THR A 183 -4.76 -11.16 -16.52
C THR A 183 -3.29 -10.84 -16.76
N GLY A 184 -2.48 -10.74 -15.69
CA GLY A 184 -1.12 -10.24 -15.77
C GLY A 184 -0.13 -11.22 -16.39
N GLU A 185 0.98 -10.66 -16.91
CA GLU A 185 2.04 -11.41 -17.57
C GLU A 185 3.42 -10.80 -17.33
N PHE A 186 4.40 -11.67 -17.06
CA PHE A 186 5.80 -11.27 -17.00
C PHE A 186 6.48 -11.36 -18.36
N GLN A 187 7.18 -10.29 -18.71
CA GLN A 187 8.08 -10.20 -19.84
C GLN A 187 9.51 -9.99 -19.33
N LYS A 188 10.52 -10.26 -20.18
CA LYS A 188 11.92 -9.92 -19.85
C LYS A 188 12.09 -8.42 -19.63
N SER A 189 11.45 -7.64 -20.49
CA SER A 189 11.25 -6.20 -20.37
C SER A 189 10.00 -5.82 -21.16
N LEU A 190 9.24 -4.87 -20.65
CA LEU A 190 8.09 -4.36 -21.41
C LEU A 190 8.55 -3.38 -22.48
N SER A 191 8.11 -3.64 -23.72
CA SER A 191 8.19 -2.67 -24.81
C SER A 191 7.36 -1.42 -24.52
N ASN A 192 7.61 -0.34 -25.26
CA ASN A 192 6.78 0.87 -25.15
C ASN A 192 5.31 0.55 -25.49
N GLY A 193 5.07 -0.21 -26.57
CA GLY A 193 3.71 -0.58 -26.98
C GLY A 193 2.93 -1.38 -25.93
N GLN A 194 3.59 -2.34 -25.27
CA GLN A 194 2.95 -3.09 -24.17
C GLN A 194 2.56 -2.20 -22.99
N ARG A 195 3.43 -1.25 -22.62
CA ARG A 195 3.12 -0.32 -21.52
C ARG A 195 1.99 0.63 -21.90
N GLU A 196 2.04 1.23 -23.09
CA GLU A 196 0.97 2.12 -23.56
C GLU A 196 -0.38 1.39 -23.63
N HIS A 197 -0.39 0.13 -24.07
CA HIS A 197 -1.59 -0.69 -24.07
C HIS A 197 -2.14 -0.91 -22.65
N ASP A 198 -1.28 -1.20 -21.67
CA ASP A 198 -1.71 -1.34 -20.27
C ASP A 198 -2.29 -0.02 -19.71
N LEU A 199 -1.70 1.13 -20.11
CA LEU A 199 -2.19 2.46 -19.72
C LEU A 199 -3.55 2.79 -20.36
N GLU A 200 -3.81 2.34 -21.58
CA GLU A 200 -5.12 2.50 -22.22
C GLU A 200 -6.20 1.72 -21.46
N ILE A 201 -5.91 0.47 -21.07
CA ILE A 201 -6.79 -0.33 -20.22
C ILE A 201 -7.02 0.36 -18.88
N ALA A 202 -5.95 0.79 -18.21
CA ALA A 202 -6.03 1.50 -16.93
C ALA A 202 -6.88 2.78 -17.04
N ARG A 203 -6.71 3.57 -18.10
CA ARG A 203 -7.48 4.79 -18.34
C ARG A 203 -8.97 4.50 -18.45
N PHE A 204 -9.34 3.47 -19.21
CA PHE A 204 -10.73 3.07 -19.40
C PHE A 204 -11.34 2.54 -18.10
N ASN A 205 -10.69 1.58 -17.46
CA ASN A 205 -11.16 0.95 -16.23
C ASN A 205 -11.35 1.97 -15.10
N VAL A 206 -10.36 2.86 -14.87
CA VAL A 206 -10.44 3.90 -13.84
C VAL A 206 -11.56 4.90 -14.17
N ALA A 207 -11.74 5.30 -15.44
CA ALA A 207 -12.83 6.20 -15.80
C ALA A 207 -14.20 5.57 -15.54
N ALA A 208 -14.39 4.31 -15.96
CA ALA A 208 -15.65 3.59 -15.77
C ALA A 208 -16.01 3.44 -14.29
N GLU A 209 -15.05 3.08 -13.44
CA GLU A 209 -15.29 2.91 -12.00
C GLU A 209 -15.57 4.22 -11.28
N LEU A 210 -14.95 5.33 -11.72
CA LEU A 210 -15.28 6.67 -11.21
C LEU A 210 -16.67 7.12 -11.70
N GLU A 211 -17.05 6.79 -12.93
CA GLU A 211 -18.38 7.07 -13.46
C GLU A 211 -19.48 6.30 -12.69
N ASP A 212 -19.23 5.04 -12.34
CA ASP A 212 -20.12 4.27 -11.46
C ASP A 212 -20.34 4.96 -10.10
N LEU A 213 -19.28 5.54 -9.52
CA LEU A 213 -19.39 6.30 -8.27
C LEU A 213 -20.16 7.61 -8.45
N ALA A 214 -20.00 8.27 -9.60
CA ALA A 214 -20.74 9.49 -9.94
C ALA A 214 -22.24 9.20 -10.07
N ILE A 215 -22.60 8.12 -10.80
CA ILE A 215 -23.98 7.65 -10.97
C ILE A 215 -24.59 7.27 -9.63
N ALA A 216 -23.82 6.63 -8.75
CA ALA A 216 -24.26 6.28 -7.39
C ALA A 216 -24.36 7.48 -6.44
N GLY A 217 -23.96 8.69 -6.86
CA GLY A 217 -24.05 9.91 -6.06
C GLY A 217 -23.06 9.99 -4.90
N VAL A 218 -22.01 9.16 -4.93
CA VAL A 218 -21.00 9.05 -3.86
C VAL A 218 -19.62 9.53 -4.29
N LEU A 219 -19.44 9.96 -5.53
CA LEU A 219 -18.19 10.55 -5.99
C LEU A 219 -18.02 11.97 -5.43
N HIS A 220 -16.78 12.33 -5.10
CA HIS A 220 -16.40 13.68 -4.71
C HIS A 220 -16.92 14.74 -5.71
N ALA A 221 -17.56 15.79 -5.19
CA ALA A 221 -18.20 16.82 -5.99
C ALA A 221 -17.20 17.53 -6.93
N GLY A 222 -17.57 17.66 -8.21
CA GLY A 222 -16.73 18.33 -9.21
C GLY A 222 -15.60 17.46 -9.79
N MET A 223 -15.43 16.22 -9.32
CA MET A 223 -14.52 15.28 -9.96
C MET A 223 -15.12 14.79 -11.29
N ASP A 224 -14.36 14.98 -12.38
CA ASP A 224 -14.69 14.44 -13.70
C ASP A 224 -13.96 13.10 -13.91
N PRO A 225 -14.67 11.97 -14.10
CA PRO A 225 -14.08 10.63 -14.24
C PRO A 225 -13.00 10.53 -15.32
N ILE A 226 -13.22 11.16 -16.48
CA ILE A 226 -12.33 11.09 -17.63
C ILE A 226 -11.04 11.88 -17.35
N ARG A 227 -11.15 13.11 -16.85
CA ARG A 227 -10.00 13.95 -16.51
C ARG A 227 -9.19 13.35 -15.36
N ALA A 228 -9.86 12.72 -14.40
CA ALA A 228 -9.22 12.02 -13.29
C ALA A 228 -8.39 10.83 -13.78
N SER A 229 -8.97 9.96 -14.64
CA SER A 229 -8.25 8.81 -15.20
C SER A 229 -7.06 9.24 -16.07
N GLU A 230 -7.23 10.25 -16.92
CA GLU A 230 -6.10 10.85 -17.66
C GLU A 230 -5.04 11.44 -16.74
N GLY A 231 -5.45 11.94 -15.57
CA GLY A 231 -4.57 12.43 -14.53
C GLY A 231 -3.60 11.36 -14.03
N VAL A 232 -4.06 10.11 -13.90
CA VAL A 232 -3.22 8.95 -13.54
C VAL A 232 -2.21 8.67 -14.66
N ILE A 233 -2.65 8.64 -15.92
CA ILE A 233 -1.79 8.36 -17.07
C ILE A 233 -0.71 9.44 -17.25
N ARG A 234 -1.07 10.72 -17.15
CA ARG A 234 -0.10 11.84 -17.19
C ARG A 234 0.94 11.73 -16.09
N ARG A 235 0.55 11.29 -14.88
CA ARG A 235 1.49 11.05 -13.78
C ARG A 235 2.42 9.90 -14.12
N TYR A 236 1.88 8.76 -14.56
CA TYR A 236 2.67 7.62 -14.99
C TYR A 236 3.76 8.03 -16.00
N HIS A 237 3.41 8.78 -17.06
CA HIS A 237 4.41 9.20 -18.06
C HIS A 237 5.48 10.10 -17.47
N ARG A 238 5.10 11.05 -16.61
CA ARG A 238 6.09 11.90 -15.92
C ARG A 238 7.03 11.06 -15.08
N LEU A 239 6.50 10.13 -14.28
CA LEU A 239 7.28 9.23 -13.43
C LEU A 239 8.22 8.36 -14.26
N TRP A 240 7.70 7.71 -15.30
CA TRP A 240 8.47 6.84 -16.16
C TRP A 240 9.62 7.59 -16.83
N LYS A 241 9.34 8.77 -17.38
CA LYS A 241 10.35 9.64 -18.00
C LYS A 241 11.44 10.00 -17.00
N LEU A 242 11.06 10.46 -15.80
CA LEU A 242 11.99 10.86 -14.76
C LEU A 242 12.94 9.74 -14.32
N LEU A 243 12.47 8.49 -14.31
CA LEU A 243 13.27 7.35 -13.89
C LEU A 243 14.14 6.76 -15.00
N LYS A 244 13.73 6.87 -16.26
CA LYS A 244 14.42 6.27 -17.41
C LYS A 244 15.35 7.24 -18.14
N GLU A 245 15.07 8.53 -18.11
CA GLU A 245 15.81 9.54 -18.84
C GLU A 245 16.64 10.42 -17.89
N PRO A 246 17.96 10.54 -18.09
CA PRO A 246 18.76 11.52 -17.36
C PRO A 246 18.22 12.94 -17.61
N GLN A 247 18.08 13.71 -16.54
CA GLN A 247 17.74 15.12 -16.64
C GLN A 247 19.00 15.95 -16.83
N VAL A 248 19.00 16.81 -17.83
CA VAL A 248 20.07 17.80 -18.02
C VAL A 248 19.71 19.05 -17.23
N LEU A 249 20.46 19.31 -16.17
CA LEU A 249 20.33 20.48 -15.31
C LEU A 249 21.39 21.53 -15.66
N ASP A 250 21.04 22.80 -15.47
CA ASP A 250 21.97 23.91 -15.59
C ASP A 250 22.93 23.91 -14.38
N PRO A 251 24.26 23.76 -14.58
CA PRO A 251 25.21 23.75 -13.47
C PRO A 251 25.41 25.12 -12.81
N SER A 252 24.98 26.21 -13.45
CA SER A 252 25.05 27.55 -12.88
C SER A 252 23.93 27.83 -11.88
N ASP A 253 22.86 27.03 -11.92
CA ASP A 253 21.73 27.14 -11.01
C ASP A 253 21.95 26.32 -9.73
N ARG A 254 22.28 27.03 -8.65
CA ARG A 254 22.55 26.47 -7.32
C ARG A 254 21.37 25.67 -6.73
N HIS A 255 20.15 25.86 -7.23
CA HIS A 255 18.95 25.17 -6.76
C HIS A 255 18.40 24.13 -7.75
N ALA A 256 19.05 23.91 -8.90
CA ALA A 256 18.53 22.98 -9.91
C ALA A 256 18.37 21.55 -9.36
N VAL A 257 19.39 21.06 -8.65
CA VAL A 257 19.36 19.72 -8.01
C VAL A 257 18.27 19.67 -6.94
N GLU A 258 18.15 20.69 -6.10
CA GLU A 258 17.14 20.74 -5.04
C GLU A 258 15.72 20.73 -5.62
N ARG A 259 15.46 21.49 -6.69
CA ARG A 259 14.15 21.48 -7.38
C ARG A 259 13.87 20.15 -8.06
N ALA A 260 14.88 19.50 -8.65
CA ALA A 260 14.74 18.16 -9.24
C ALA A 260 14.39 17.12 -8.15
N MET A 261 15.09 17.16 -7.00
CA MET A 261 14.78 16.30 -5.85
C MET A 261 13.39 16.57 -5.26
N ARG A 262 12.99 17.84 -5.10
CA ARG A 262 11.64 18.21 -4.64
C ARG A 262 10.57 17.71 -5.61
N SER A 263 10.78 17.87 -6.92
CA SER A 263 9.85 17.38 -7.94
C SER A 263 9.62 15.87 -7.82
N LEU A 264 10.66 15.10 -7.48
CA LEU A 264 10.53 13.66 -7.24
C LEU A 264 9.79 13.35 -5.94
N GLN A 265 10.05 14.13 -4.87
CA GLN A 265 9.32 13.99 -3.60
C GLN A 265 7.83 14.33 -3.75
N ASP A 266 7.48 15.39 -4.47
CA ASP A 266 6.10 15.78 -4.79
C ASP A 266 5.36 14.70 -5.61
N LEU A 267 6.13 13.86 -6.30
CA LEU A 267 5.67 12.73 -7.07
C LEU A 267 5.65 11.41 -6.28
N GLY A 268 5.93 11.47 -4.96
CA GLY A 268 5.89 10.33 -4.04
C GLY A 268 7.17 9.48 -4.02
N PHE A 269 8.29 9.96 -4.58
CA PHE A 269 9.55 9.23 -4.58
C PHE A 269 10.43 9.62 -3.39
N ALA A 270 10.83 8.62 -2.62
CA ALA A 270 11.98 8.72 -1.75
C ALA A 270 13.25 8.55 -2.58
N VAL A 271 13.92 9.66 -2.89
CA VAL A 271 15.20 9.70 -3.61
C VAL A 271 16.30 9.95 -2.59
N GLU A 272 17.11 8.94 -2.29
CA GLU A 272 18.30 9.08 -1.46
C GLU A 272 19.58 9.20 -2.28
N GLU A 273 19.62 8.53 -3.44
CA GLU A 273 20.79 8.54 -4.32
C GLU A 273 20.45 9.19 -5.65
N VAL A 274 21.31 10.13 -6.04
CA VAL A 274 21.27 10.78 -7.35
C VAL A 274 22.64 10.65 -7.95
N GLU A 275 22.70 10.18 -9.20
CA GLU A 275 23.93 10.22 -9.95
C GLU A 275 24.03 11.59 -10.62
N ILE A 276 25.13 12.28 -10.32
CA ILE A 276 25.46 13.58 -10.90
C ILE A 276 26.73 13.38 -11.72
N SER A 277 26.62 13.56 -13.04
CA SER A 277 27.78 13.59 -13.93
C SER A 277 27.87 14.94 -14.65
N LEU A 278 29.09 15.39 -14.87
CA LEU A 278 29.38 16.60 -15.64
C LEU A 278 29.67 16.19 -17.08
N ASP A 279 28.87 16.67 -18.02
CA ASP A 279 29.17 16.52 -19.44
C ASP A 279 30.30 17.51 -19.81
N GLY A 280 31.49 16.96 -20.08
CA GLY A 280 32.74 17.71 -20.29
C GLY A 280 32.74 18.61 -21.52
N GLU A 281 31.84 18.39 -22.49
CA GLU A 281 31.72 19.23 -23.68
C GLU A 281 30.67 20.34 -23.54
N LYS A 282 29.64 20.13 -22.71
CA LYS A 282 28.46 21.03 -22.65
C LYS A 282 28.33 21.84 -21.37
N GLN A 283 29.24 21.69 -20.40
CA GLN A 283 29.06 22.23 -19.05
C GLN A 283 27.62 21.96 -18.57
N ALA A 284 27.18 20.71 -18.61
CA ALA A 284 25.83 20.34 -18.25
C ALA A 284 25.86 19.32 -17.12
N LEU A 285 24.92 19.46 -16.17
CA LEU A 285 24.82 18.58 -15.02
C LEU A 285 23.76 17.51 -15.29
N ASN A 286 24.20 16.30 -15.60
CA ASN A 286 23.30 15.16 -15.79
C ASN A 286 22.88 14.62 -14.44
N PHE A 287 21.60 14.77 -14.12
CA PHE A 287 20.94 14.27 -12.92
C PHE A 287 20.15 13.03 -13.29
N GLN A 288 20.53 11.89 -12.74
CA GLN A 288 19.75 10.67 -12.85
C GLN A 288 19.34 10.20 -11.46
N PRO A 289 18.04 10.22 -11.12
CA PRO A 289 17.60 9.67 -9.86
C PRO A 289 17.82 8.16 -9.89
N LYS A 290 18.59 7.66 -8.92
CA LYS A 290 18.64 6.22 -8.70
C LYS A 290 17.39 5.86 -7.91
N LEU A 291 16.60 4.95 -8.48
CA LEU A 291 15.51 4.35 -7.73
C LEU A 291 16.15 3.67 -6.53
N VAL A 292 15.94 4.23 -5.33
CA VAL A 292 16.28 3.54 -4.10
C VAL A 292 15.49 2.23 -4.13
N ALA A 293 16.15 1.11 -3.80
CA ALA A 293 15.51 -0.20 -3.83
C ALA A 293 14.11 -0.11 -3.18
N PRO A 294 13.04 -0.64 -3.81
CA PRO A 294 11.70 -0.58 -3.24
C PRO A 294 11.71 -1.03 -1.78
N GLY A 295 11.18 -0.19 -0.88
CA GLY A 295 11.13 -0.50 0.55
C GLY A 295 12.41 -0.17 1.32
N TYR A 296 13.32 0.67 0.83
CA TYR A 296 14.56 1.00 1.53
C TYR A 296 14.34 1.64 2.90
N HIS A 297 13.48 2.65 3.03
CA HIS A 297 13.25 3.26 4.35
C HIS A 297 12.54 2.26 5.27
N LYS A 298 11.63 1.44 4.71
CA LYS A 298 10.98 0.35 5.44
C LYS A 298 12.01 -0.64 5.99
N GLN A 299 12.93 -1.11 5.14
CA GLN A 299 13.98 -2.04 5.52
C GLN A 299 14.93 -1.42 6.54
N ARG A 300 15.39 -0.19 6.32
CA ARG A 300 16.24 0.53 7.25
C ARG A 300 15.57 0.75 8.59
N LEU A 301 14.30 1.15 8.63
CA LEU A 301 13.55 1.31 9.88
C LEU A 301 13.41 -0.03 10.60
N ARG A 302 13.06 -1.09 9.89
CA ARG A 302 12.93 -2.44 10.45
C ARG A 302 14.25 -2.97 11.01
N GLU A 303 15.36 -2.83 10.29
CA GLU A 303 16.68 -3.26 10.76
C GLU A 303 17.17 -2.46 11.96
N LEU A 304 16.85 -1.17 12.02
CA LEU A 304 17.31 -0.28 13.09
C LEU A 304 16.41 -0.29 14.32
N ILE A 305 15.10 -0.28 14.14
CA ILE A 305 14.10 -0.02 15.19
C ILE A 305 13.13 -1.20 15.35
N GLY A 306 13.03 -2.08 14.36
CA GLY A 306 12.13 -3.25 14.41
C GLY A 306 10.67 -2.92 14.07
N LEU A 307 10.38 -1.72 13.56
CA LEU A 307 9.03 -1.31 13.18
C LEU A 307 8.78 -1.58 11.69
N GLU A 308 7.60 -2.13 11.40
CA GLU A 308 7.10 -2.29 10.03
C GLU A 308 6.12 -1.16 9.71
N THR A 309 6.35 -0.46 8.59
CA THR A 309 5.55 0.70 8.16
C THR A 309 5.52 0.80 6.64
N GLU A 310 4.81 1.78 6.10
CA GLU A 310 4.98 2.23 4.72
C GLU A 310 6.19 3.18 4.56
N GLU A 311 6.52 3.56 3.31
CA GLU A 311 7.81 4.19 2.97
C GLU A 311 7.92 5.63 3.52
N LEU A 312 6.89 6.45 3.35
CA LEU A 312 6.87 7.84 3.84
C LEU A 312 6.73 7.87 5.36
N GLN A 313 5.96 6.95 5.95
CA GLN A 313 5.93 6.72 7.38
C GLN A 313 7.33 6.36 7.91
N ALA A 314 8.03 5.43 7.25
CA ALA A 314 9.38 5.04 7.66
C ALA A 314 10.34 6.23 7.63
N LYS A 315 10.30 7.01 6.55
CA LYS A 315 11.08 8.25 6.43
C LYS A 315 10.76 9.24 7.55
N ARG A 316 9.48 9.39 7.91
CA ARG A 316 9.03 10.28 8.99
C ARG A 316 9.56 9.83 10.35
N LEU A 317 9.48 8.53 10.66
CA LEU A 317 9.96 7.96 11.92
C LEU A 317 11.49 8.05 12.03
N LEU A 318 12.22 7.71 10.96
CA LEU A 318 13.67 7.87 10.91
C LEU A 318 14.10 9.33 11.14
N ALA A 319 13.41 10.30 10.51
CA ALA A 319 13.70 11.71 10.72
C ALA A 319 13.43 12.17 12.17
N SER A 320 12.38 11.64 12.80
CA SER A 320 12.09 11.88 14.22
C SER A 320 13.20 11.34 15.12
N TYR A 321 13.65 10.10 14.88
CA TYR A 321 14.77 9.49 15.58
C TYR A 321 16.08 10.27 15.39
N ASP A 322 16.42 10.65 14.16
CA ASP A 322 17.64 11.39 13.88
C ASP A 322 17.63 12.76 14.57
N ARG A 323 16.48 13.44 14.61
CA ARG A 323 16.30 14.69 15.36
C ARG A 323 16.47 14.47 16.87
N PHE A 324 15.93 13.39 17.43
CA PHE A 324 16.10 13.05 18.85
C PHE A 324 17.59 12.84 19.17
N ARG A 325 18.28 11.99 18.40
CA ARG A 325 19.71 11.71 18.57
C ARG A 325 20.61 12.92 18.35
N SER A 326 20.20 13.88 17.51
CA SER A 326 20.99 15.09 17.27
C SER A 326 21.11 16.01 18.49
N ARG A 327 20.16 15.90 19.43
CA ARG A 327 20.08 16.70 20.66
C ARG A 327 20.86 16.11 21.84
N GLU A 328 21.31 14.87 21.73
CA GLU A 328 22.10 14.20 22.77
C GLU A 328 23.46 14.89 22.98
N GLU A 329 23.88 15.00 24.23
CA GLU A 329 25.17 15.57 24.61
C GLU A 329 26.33 14.74 24.04
N LYS A 330 27.50 15.39 23.87
CA LYS A 330 28.71 14.71 23.40
C LYS A 330 29.56 14.28 24.59
N PRO A 331 30.14 13.06 24.59
CA PRO A 331 30.02 12.02 23.56
C PRO A 331 28.62 11.38 23.55
N ARG A 332 28.09 11.11 22.35
CA ARG A 332 26.73 10.56 22.22
C ARG A 332 26.66 9.14 22.77
N PRO A 333 25.53 8.73 23.39
CA PRO A 333 25.31 7.36 23.80
C PRO A 333 25.40 6.36 22.63
N PRO A 334 25.59 5.06 22.93
CA PRO A 334 25.46 4.00 21.95
C PRO A 334 24.14 4.08 21.18
N ARG A 335 24.18 3.69 19.90
CA ARG A 335 23.02 3.82 19.00
C ARG A 335 21.81 3.04 19.51
N GLU A 336 22.02 1.81 19.97
CA GLU A 336 20.97 0.93 20.50
C GLU A 336 20.27 1.51 21.73
N GLU A 337 21.03 2.15 22.61
CA GLU A 337 20.48 2.84 23.79
C GLU A 337 19.62 4.04 23.37
N THR A 338 20.10 4.82 22.40
CA THR A 338 19.35 5.97 21.86
C THR A 338 18.06 5.52 21.17
N ILE A 339 18.09 4.39 20.45
CA ILE A 339 16.90 3.81 19.80
C ILE A 339 15.87 3.40 20.84
N LYS A 340 16.27 2.64 21.86
CA LYS A 340 15.37 2.22 22.95
C LYS A 340 14.74 3.43 23.65
N ARG A 341 15.55 4.45 23.96
CA ARG A 341 15.07 5.69 24.57
C ARG A 341 14.09 6.43 23.66
N TRP A 342 14.41 6.61 22.38
CA TRP A 342 13.47 7.23 21.44
C TRP A 342 12.16 6.44 21.34
N LEU A 343 12.25 5.11 21.26
CA LEU A 343 11.08 4.25 21.17
C LEU A 343 10.17 4.43 22.39
N THR A 344 10.73 4.36 23.60
CA THR A 344 9.93 4.47 24.84
C THR A 344 9.52 5.90 25.18
N GLU A 345 10.43 6.87 25.08
CA GLU A 345 10.18 8.25 25.51
C GLU A 345 9.37 9.06 24.48
N VAL A 346 9.38 8.67 23.20
CA VAL A 346 8.76 9.43 22.11
C VAL A 346 7.67 8.64 21.40
N PHE A 347 7.99 7.47 20.83
CA PHE A 347 7.02 6.73 20.00
C PHE A 347 5.94 6.04 20.85
N GLU A 348 6.31 5.14 21.74
CA GLU A 348 5.42 4.40 22.64
C GLU A 348 4.66 5.34 23.58
N LYS A 349 5.27 6.46 24.00
CA LYS A 349 4.59 7.49 24.78
C LYS A 349 3.40 8.11 24.05
N VAL A 350 3.47 8.26 22.73
CA VAL A 350 2.34 8.72 21.91
C VAL A 350 1.30 7.61 21.76
N ILE A 351 1.75 6.41 21.38
CA ILE A 351 0.84 5.29 21.07
C ILE A 351 0.09 4.79 22.31
N SER A 352 0.72 4.79 23.49
CA SER A 352 0.07 4.39 24.75
C SER A 352 -1.07 5.30 25.20
N GLN A 353 -1.21 6.50 24.60
CA GLN A 353 -2.32 7.41 24.86
C GLN A 353 -3.55 7.14 23.99
N VAL A 354 -3.49 6.19 23.05
CA VAL A 354 -4.65 5.79 22.25
C VAL A 354 -5.71 5.17 23.17
N PRO A 355 -6.94 5.71 23.23
CA PRO A 355 -8.01 5.15 24.04
C PRO A 355 -8.32 3.70 23.67
N GLU A 356 -8.67 2.86 24.65
CA GLU A 356 -8.87 1.41 24.44
C GLU A 356 -9.89 1.12 23.32
N ASN A 357 -10.97 1.90 23.27
CA ASN A 357 -12.03 1.77 22.25
C ASN A 357 -11.64 2.27 20.85
N LEU A 358 -10.45 2.86 20.69
CA LEU A 358 -9.92 3.38 19.43
C LEU A 358 -8.63 2.66 18.98
N LYS A 359 -8.14 1.68 19.75
CA LYS A 359 -6.99 0.87 19.36
C LYS A 359 -7.29 0.10 18.08
N GLY A 360 -6.28 -0.02 17.21
CA GLY A 360 -6.40 -0.74 15.94
C GLY A 360 -7.12 0.05 14.83
N ARG A 361 -7.79 1.16 15.15
CA ARG A 361 -8.51 1.98 14.16
C ARG A 361 -7.61 2.57 13.07
N VAL A 362 -6.44 3.03 13.48
CA VAL A 362 -5.41 3.62 12.61
C VAL A 362 -4.07 3.00 12.98
N GLU A 363 -3.23 2.76 11.98
CA GLU A 363 -1.89 2.19 12.17
C GLU A 363 -1.03 3.08 13.07
N ASN A 364 -0.29 2.48 14.01
CA ASN A 364 0.51 3.23 14.98
C ASN A 364 1.49 4.22 14.33
N ALA A 365 2.16 3.82 13.25
CA ALA A 365 3.06 4.71 12.52
C ALA A 365 2.33 5.91 11.90
N GLN A 366 1.10 5.70 11.42
CA GLN A 366 0.25 6.76 10.89
C GLN A 366 -0.23 7.69 12.02
N ILE A 367 -0.65 7.15 13.17
CA ILE A 367 -1.01 7.97 14.34
C ILE A 367 0.17 8.86 14.74
N PHE A 368 1.37 8.29 14.83
CA PHE A 368 2.56 9.06 15.17
C PHE A 368 2.85 10.17 14.17
N HIS A 369 2.72 9.88 12.86
CA HIS A 369 2.84 10.89 11.81
C HIS A 369 1.83 12.04 11.99
N GLU A 370 0.55 11.71 12.15
CA GLU A 370 -0.55 12.67 12.26
C GLU A 370 -0.43 13.52 13.53
N VAL A 371 0.05 12.96 14.65
CA VAL A 371 0.34 13.72 15.87
C VAL A 371 1.47 14.74 15.64
N LEU A 372 2.52 14.37 14.90
CA LEU A 372 3.61 15.30 14.57
C LEU A 372 3.14 16.43 13.64
N GLU A 373 2.25 16.13 12.69
CA GLU A 373 1.62 17.13 11.82
C GLU A 373 0.70 18.07 12.62
N HIS A 374 -0.14 17.50 13.48
CA HIS A 374 -1.05 18.26 14.34
C HIS A 374 -0.30 19.19 15.29
N ARG A 375 0.82 18.72 15.86
CA ARG A 375 1.72 19.57 16.66
C ARG A 375 2.23 20.77 15.88
N TRP A 376 2.60 20.57 14.62
CA TRP A 376 3.05 21.67 13.76
C TRP A 376 1.91 22.66 13.50
N TYR A 377 0.72 22.18 13.14
CA TYR A 377 -0.47 23.02 12.94
C TYR A 377 -0.86 23.84 14.19
N LEU A 378 -0.91 23.20 15.35
CA LEU A 378 -1.15 23.88 16.63
C LEU A 378 -0.06 24.91 16.93
N GLY A 379 1.19 24.59 16.61
CA GLY A 379 2.32 25.48 16.82
C GLY A 379 2.28 26.72 15.94
N GLU A 380 1.93 26.56 14.66
CA GLU A 380 1.70 27.66 13.71
C GLU A 380 0.59 28.58 14.23
N LYS A 381 -0.54 28.01 14.65
CA LYS A 381 -1.68 28.78 15.19
C LYS A 381 -1.33 29.52 16.49
N ALA A 382 -0.51 28.92 17.35
CA ALA A 382 -0.09 29.51 18.62
C ALA A 382 1.14 30.43 18.52
N GLY A 383 1.82 30.46 17.36
CA GLY A 383 3.08 31.17 17.16
C GLY A 383 4.26 30.60 17.97
N LYS A 384 4.12 29.39 18.54
CA LYS A 384 5.15 28.72 19.35
C LYS A 384 4.93 27.21 19.37
N ASP A 385 5.99 26.45 19.60
CA ASP A 385 5.89 25.00 19.81
C ASP A 385 5.04 24.67 21.05
N VAL A 386 3.97 23.90 20.84
CA VAL A 386 3.05 23.47 21.91
C VAL A 386 3.53 22.23 22.66
N GLY A 387 4.58 21.57 22.18
CA GLY A 387 5.10 20.32 22.74
C GLY A 387 4.34 19.07 22.27
N LEU A 388 5.00 17.91 22.38
CA LEU A 388 4.44 16.63 21.92
C LEU A 388 3.27 16.18 22.79
N ASP A 389 3.41 16.23 24.11
CA ASP A 389 2.38 15.75 25.05
C ASP A 389 1.03 16.46 24.86
N PHE A 390 1.05 17.79 24.70
CA PHE A 390 -0.16 18.57 24.43
C PHE A 390 -0.79 18.19 23.09
N ALA A 391 0.02 18.12 22.03
CA ALA A 391 -0.47 17.77 20.71
C ALA A 391 -1.03 16.34 20.65
N THR A 392 -0.42 15.39 21.36
CA THR A 392 -0.95 14.03 21.48
C THR A 392 -2.31 14.04 22.15
N ALA A 393 -2.43 14.64 23.33
CA ALA A 393 -3.71 14.68 24.06
C ALA A 393 -4.81 15.36 23.23
N ASP A 394 -4.50 16.46 22.53
CA ASP A 394 -5.44 17.17 21.67
C ASP A 394 -5.87 16.31 20.47
N TYR A 395 -4.91 15.67 19.78
CA TYR A 395 -5.18 14.77 18.66
C TYR A 395 -6.07 13.57 19.07
N MET A 396 -5.77 12.93 20.21
CA MET A 396 -6.54 11.76 20.68
C MET A 396 -8.00 12.12 20.99
N ASN A 397 -8.25 13.36 21.44
CA ASN A 397 -9.59 13.81 21.79
C ASN A 397 -10.38 14.37 20.61
N LEU A 398 -9.72 15.09 19.69
CA LEU A 398 -10.39 15.89 18.66
C LEU A 398 -10.31 15.31 17.26
N ILE A 399 -9.32 14.46 16.98
CA ILE A 399 -9.05 13.97 15.62
C ILE A 399 -9.27 12.46 15.52
N LEU A 400 -8.57 11.66 16.33
CA LEU A 400 -8.63 10.19 16.27
C LEU A 400 -10.07 9.61 16.33
N PRO A 401 -11.02 10.15 17.14
CA PRO A 401 -12.38 9.63 17.20
C PRO A 401 -13.16 9.75 15.88
N TYR A 402 -12.75 10.66 15.00
CA TYR A 402 -13.37 10.91 13.69
C TYR A 402 -12.55 10.36 12.53
N ARG A 403 -11.36 9.80 12.79
CA ARG A 403 -10.60 9.07 11.78
C ARG A 403 -11.39 7.84 11.37
N MET A 404 -11.41 7.59 10.06
CA MET A 404 -11.97 6.38 9.50
C MET A 404 -11.26 5.18 10.09
N ASP A 405 -12.03 4.15 10.40
CA ASP A 405 -11.49 2.87 10.80
C ASP A 405 -10.95 2.13 9.58
N SER A 406 -9.62 2.17 9.44
CA SER A 406 -8.93 1.54 8.33
C SER A 406 -8.35 0.17 8.70
N GLY A 407 -8.37 -0.21 9.97
CA GLY A 407 -7.47 -1.23 10.49
C GLY A 407 -8.13 -2.38 11.22
N VAL A 408 -7.59 -3.57 10.98
CA VAL A 408 -7.52 -4.66 11.95
C VAL A 408 -6.04 -4.87 12.24
N SER A 409 -5.64 -4.83 13.51
CA SER A 409 -4.29 -5.20 13.91
C SER A 409 -4.14 -6.70 13.81
N VAL A 410 -3.11 -7.17 13.11
CA VAL A 410 -2.74 -8.59 13.04
C VAL A 410 -1.42 -8.74 13.77
N LYS A 411 -1.26 -9.76 14.62
CA LYS A 411 0.06 -10.08 15.17
C LYS A 411 0.91 -10.67 14.05
N SER A 412 2.07 -10.05 13.77
CA SER A 412 3.09 -10.58 12.87
C SER A 412 3.99 -11.62 13.54
#